data_AF-A0A0C2CC27-F1
#
_entry.id   AF-A0A0C2CC27-F1
#
_cell.length_a   1.000
_cell.length_b   1.000
_cell.length_c   1.000
_cell.angle_alpha   90.00
_cell.angle_beta   90.00
_cell.angle_gamma   90.00
#
_symmetry.space_group_name_H-M   'P 1'
#
loop_
_entity.id
_entity.type
_entity.pdbx_description
1 polymer ?
#
loop_
_entity_poly.entity_id
_entity_poly.type
_entity_poly.pdbx_seq_one_letter_code
_entity_poly.pdbx_strand_id
1 'polypeptide(L)'
;TVNQCCVVHDKCYDDQLGRKHCDDTFCDCLDRVTRGYEICHKEDGPLFCNMVRHFGAEAYLRSGNHTSTVVVGESEDDLTQTTNATSIDTAANHDYDYESAVKLNDTATDNLKRETDLLATLLGSA
;
A
#
# COMPACT_ATOMS: atom_id res chain seq x y z
N THR A 1 13.98 15.43 2.37
CA THR A 1 12.79 15.12 3.21
C THR A 1 12.41 13.67 2.98
N VAL A 2 11.59 13.07 3.85
CA VAL A 2 11.11 11.69 3.66
C VAL A 2 10.33 11.55 2.35
N ASN A 3 9.45 12.50 2.02
CA ASN A 3 8.68 12.48 0.77
C ASN A 3 9.56 12.38 -0.49
N GLN A 4 10.73 13.02 -0.50
CA GLN A 4 11.64 12.94 -1.64
C GLN A 4 12.21 11.53 -1.83
N CYS A 5 12.36 10.76 -0.74
CA CYS A 5 12.75 9.36 -0.83
C CYS A 5 11.65 8.52 -1.51
N CYS A 6 10.38 8.77 -1.19
CA CYS A 6 9.25 8.09 -1.82
C CYS A 6 9.19 8.38 -3.33
N VAL A 7 9.27 9.66 -3.72
CA VAL A 7 9.24 10.05 -5.15
C VAL A 7 10.35 9.37 -5.96
N VAL A 8 11.55 9.25 -5.40
CA VAL A 8 12.67 8.57 -6.07
C VAL A 8 12.47 7.05 -6.11
N HIS A 9 11.90 6.47 -5.05
CA HIS A 9 11.57 5.04 -4.98
C HIS A 9 10.51 4.65 -5.99
N ASP A 10 9.41 5.40 -6.07
CA ASP A 10 8.32 5.20 -7.02
C ASP A 10 8.85 5.31 -8.46
N LYS A 11 9.67 6.33 -8.75
CA LYS A 11 10.32 6.44 -10.06
C LYS A 11 11.23 5.25 -10.37
N CYS A 12 11.98 4.76 -9.39
CA CYS A 12 12.84 3.59 -9.56
C CYS A 12 12.02 2.33 -9.85
N TYR A 13 10.85 2.20 -9.23
CA TYR A 13 9.86 1.17 -9.55
C TYR A 13 9.34 1.36 -10.98
N ASP A 14 8.94 2.56 -11.39
CA ASP A 14 8.41 2.81 -12.75
C ASP A 14 9.44 2.48 -13.83
N ASP A 15 10.70 2.87 -13.59
CA ASP A 15 11.82 2.59 -14.48
C ASP A 15 12.28 1.11 -14.42
N GLN A 16 11.67 0.28 -13.56
CA GLN A 16 11.95 -1.14 -13.40
C GLN A 16 13.44 -1.45 -13.18
N LEU A 17 14.13 -0.65 -12.37
CA LEU A 17 15.59 -0.76 -12.14
C LEU A 17 16.00 -1.92 -11.21
N GLY A 18 15.06 -2.77 -10.82
CA GLY A 18 15.24 -3.89 -9.92
C GLY A 18 14.78 -3.55 -8.50
N ARG A 19 13.75 -4.27 -8.02
CA ARG A 19 13.12 -4.04 -6.70
C ARG A 19 14.12 -3.89 -5.56
N LYS A 20 15.05 -4.85 -5.42
CA LYS A 20 16.06 -4.81 -4.36
C LYS A 20 16.90 -3.53 -4.42
N HIS A 21 17.31 -3.11 -5.61
CA HIS A 21 18.10 -1.90 -5.80
C HIS A 21 17.32 -0.64 -5.40
N CYS A 22 16.06 -0.57 -5.82
CA CYS A 22 15.16 0.53 -5.46
C CYS A 22 14.92 0.59 -3.94
N ASP A 23 14.60 -0.55 -3.31
CA ASP A 23 14.37 -0.64 -1.87
C ASP A 23 15.64 -0.27 -1.07
N ASP A 24 16.81 -0.75 -1.47
CA ASP A 24 18.08 -0.40 -0.82
C ASP A 24 18.36 1.11 -0.93
N THR A 25 18.12 1.71 -2.09
CA THR A 25 18.28 3.16 -2.31
C THR A 25 17.30 3.98 -1.45
N PHE A 26 16.07 3.50 -1.30
CA PHE A 26 15.07 4.11 -0.43
C PHE A 26 15.50 4.04 1.04
N CYS A 27 15.97 2.89 1.51
CA CYS A 27 16.47 2.71 2.87
C CYS A 27 17.64 3.67 3.17
N ASP A 28 18.61 3.79 2.26
CA ASP A 28 19.73 4.73 2.40
C ASP A 28 19.27 6.19 2.41
N CYS A 29 18.24 6.52 1.61
CA CYS A 29 17.65 7.85 1.60
C CYS A 29 17.00 8.17 2.95
N LEU A 30 16.19 7.26 3.50
CA LEU A 30 15.56 7.40 4.81
C LEU A 30 16.60 7.63 5.90
N ASP A 31 17.64 6.78 5.99
CA ASP A 31 18.72 6.92 6.97
C ASP A 31 19.35 8.33 6.97
N ARG A 32 19.61 8.87 5.78
CA ARG A 32 20.22 10.20 5.64
C ARG A 32 19.27 11.33 6.05
N VAL A 33 18.01 11.27 5.60
CA VAL A 33 17.06 12.39 5.82
C VAL A 33 16.49 12.41 7.22
N THR A 34 16.50 11.28 7.94
CA THR A 34 15.97 11.19 9.31
C THR A 34 17.05 11.31 10.39
N ARG A 35 18.34 11.25 10.05
CA ARG A 35 19.49 11.23 10.99
C ARG A 35 19.46 12.24 12.16
N GLY A 36 18.82 13.39 11.97
CA GLY A 36 18.68 14.43 13.01
C GLY A 36 17.50 14.22 13.98
N TYR A 37 16.68 13.19 13.77
CA TYR A 37 15.43 12.94 14.48
C TYR A 37 15.44 11.50 15.01
N GLU A 38 15.60 11.35 16.31
CA GLU A 38 15.89 10.04 16.93
C GLU A 38 14.85 8.96 16.60
N ILE A 39 13.56 9.26 16.76
CA ILE A 39 12.47 8.31 16.46
C ILE A 39 12.43 8.01 14.96
N CYS A 40 12.45 9.04 14.11
CA CYS A 40 12.39 8.82 12.67
C CYS A 40 13.62 8.08 12.13
N HIS A 41 14.78 8.20 12.78
CA HIS A 41 16.02 7.56 12.38
C HIS A 41 16.13 6.12 12.88
N LYS A 42 15.78 5.87 14.14
CA LYS A 42 15.98 4.57 14.79
C LYS A 42 14.77 3.65 14.68
N GLU A 43 13.59 4.19 14.49
CA GLU A 43 12.33 3.44 14.50
C GLU A 43 11.63 3.53 13.14
N ASP A 44 11.16 4.72 12.74
CA ASP A 44 10.31 4.86 11.54
C ASP A 44 11.08 4.53 10.26
N GLY A 45 12.31 5.03 10.10
CA GLY A 45 13.14 4.79 8.93
C GLY A 45 13.36 3.29 8.65
N PRO A 46 13.86 2.52 9.65
CA PRO A 46 13.96 1.07 9.56
C PRO A 46 12.62 0.37 9.33
N LEU A 47 11.54 0.84 9.96
CA LEU A 47 10.20 0.28 9.76
C LEU A 47 9.76 0.41 8.29
N PHE A 48 9.78 1.62 7.72
CA PHE A 48 9.40 1.87 6.33
C PHE A 48 10.30 1.14 5.34
N CYS A 49 11.62 1.10 5.59
CA CYS A 49 12.56 0.31 4.80
C CYS A 49 12.18 -1.18 4.76
N ASN A 50 11.78 -1.76 5.90
CA ASN A 50 11.35 -3.15 5.96
C ASN A 50 9.99 -3.38 5.31
N MET A 51 9.07 -2.42 5.41
CA MET A 51 7.75 -2.52 4.79
C MET A 51 7.85 -2.63 3.26
N VAL A 52 8.62 -1.78 2.59
CA VAL A 52 8.76 -1.85 1.13
C VAL A 52 9.45 -3.15 0.69
N ARG A 53 10.40 -3.67 1.48
CA ARG A 53 11.06 -4.95 1.19
C ARG A 53 10.13 -6.15 1.33
N HIS A 54 9.21 -6.13 2.30
CA HIS A 54 8.31 -7.25 2.56
C HIS A 54 7.08 -7.21 1.67
N PHE A 55 6.50 -6.03 1.46
CA PHE A 55 5.21 -5.85 0.77
C PHE A 55 5.31 -5.20 -0.61
N GLY A 56 6.46 -4.63 -0.98
CA GLY A 56 6.61 -3.86 -2.24
C GLY A 56 6.70 -4.70 -3.51
N ALA A 57 6.68 -6.04 -3.43
CA ALA A 57 6.84 -6.92 -4.59
C ALA A 57 5.78 -6.66 -5.67
N GLU A 58 4.52 -6.55 -5.29
CA GLU A 58 3.43 -6.38 -6.25
C GLU A 58 3.31 -4.94 -6.74
N ALA A 59 3.61 -3.96 -5.88
CA ALA A 59 3.72 -2.56 -6.28
C ALA A 59 4.81 -2.39 -7.36
N TYR A 60 5.96 -3.04 -7.20
CA TYR A 60 7.02 -3.05 -8.20
C TYR A 60 6.56 -3.65 -9.52
N LEU A 61 5.91 -4.83 -9.51
CA LEU A 61 5.43 -5.48 -10.73
C LEU A 61 4.37 -4.64 -11.47
N ARG A 62 3.45 -4.03 -10.72
CA ARG A 62 2.36 -3.22 -11.28
C ARG A 62 2.87 -1.91 -11.89
N SER A 63 3.85 -1.27 -11.24
CA SER A 63 4.46 -0.03 -11.70
C SER A 63 5.10 -0.19 -13.09
N GLY A 64 5.73 -1.34 -13.38
CA GLY A 64 6.30 -1.62 -14.71
C GLY A 64 5.31 -1.97 -15.81
N ASN A 65 4.03 -2.21 -15.48
CA ASN A 65 3.02 -2.59 -16.46
C ASN A 65 2.44 -1.37 -17.20
N HIS A 66 3.29 -0.62 -17.90
CA HIS A 66 2.88 0.50 -18.75
C HIS A 66 2.26 0.07 -20.10
N THR A 67 1.94 -1.21 -20.29
CA THR A 67 1.41 -1.72 -21.57
C THR A 67 -0.07 -1.44 -21.82
N SER A 68 -0.72 -0.64 -20.97
CA SER A 68 -1.91 0.10 -21.41
C SER A 68 -1.42 1.30 -22.21
N THR A 69 -1.44 1.16 -23.53
CA THR A 69 -1.36 2.28 -24.47
C THR A 69 -2.37 3.33 -24.04
N VAL A 70 -1.90 4.38 -23.35
CA VAL A 70 -2.68 5.58 -23.06
C VAL A 70 -2.87 6.27 -24.40
N VAL A 71 -3.91 5.86 -25.13
CA VAL A 71 -4.57 6.74 -26.09
C VAL A 71 -5.17 7.86 -25.25
N VAL A 72 -4.49 8.99 -25.28
CA VAL A 72 -4.98 10.28 -24.78
C VAL A 72 -6.31 10.54 -25.48
N GLY A 73 -7.40 10.49 -24.72
CA GLY A 73 -8.74 10.83 -25.15
C GLY A 73 -9.62 11.07 -23.94
N GLU A 74 -9.77 12.35 -23.58
CA GLU A 74 -10.83 12.81 -22.68
C GLU A 74 -12.20 12.43 -23.27
N SER A 75 -12.99 11.64 -22.54
CA SER A 75 -14.44 11.83 -22.39
C SER A 75 -15.04 10.71 -21.53
N GLU A 76 -15.78 11.12 -20.50
CA GLU A 76 -16.78 10.31 -19.80
C GLU A 76 -17.87 9.89 -20.79
N ASP A 77 -18.08 8.60 -21.03
CA ASP A 77 -19.41 7.94 -21.10
C ASP A 77 -19.30 6.44 -21.44
N ASP A 78 -20.10 5.67 -20.71
CA ASP A 78 -20.84 4.45 -21.05
C ASP A 78 -20.28 3.28 -21.92
N LEU A 79 -20.60 2.08 -21.41
CA LEU A 79 -20.88 0.80 -22.06
C LEU A 79 -19.75 -0.05 -22.70
N THR A 80 -19.54 -1.19 -22.04
CA THR A 80 -19.33 -2.55 -22.58
C THR A 80 -18.63 -2.70 -23.94
N GLN A 81 -17.48 -3.40 -23.96
CA GLN A 81 -17.44 -4.62 -24.76
C GLN A 81 -16.34 -5.61 -24.37
N THR A 82 -16.82 -6.83 -24.14
CA THR A 82 -16.16 -8.13 -24.29
C THR A 82 -15.13 -8.19 -25.42
N THR A 83 -13.93 -8.66 -25.08
CA THR A 83 -13.07 -9.41 -26.01
C THR A 83 -12.63 -10.72 -25.36
N ASN A 84 -13.15 -11.82 -25.92
CA ASN A 84 -12.75 -13.18 -25.61
C ASN A 84 -11.33 -13.41 -26.13
N ALA A 85 -10.37 -13.65 -25.24
CA ALA A 85 -9.14 -14.35 -25.55
C ALA A 85 -8.89 -15.38 -24.46
N THR A 86 -9.12 -16.65 -24.80
CA THR A 86 -8.85 -17.80 -23.96
C THR A 86 -7.34 -17.91 -23.74
N SER A 87 -6.88 -17.58 -22.54
CA SER A 87 -5.63 -18.08 -21.99
C SER A 87 -5.92 -18.38 -20.53
N ILE A 88 -5.78 -19.66 -20.19
CA ILE A 88 -5.99 -20.18 -18.84
C ILE A 88 -4.85 -19.63 -17.99
N ASP A 89 -5.08 -18.48 -17.36
CA ASP A 89 -4.34 -18.07 -16.18
C ASP A 89 -5.34 -18.04 -15.03
N THR A 90 -5.22 -19.04 -14.15
CA THR A 90 -5.78 -18.94 -12.80
C THR A 90 -4.92 -17.95 -12.00
N ALA A 91 -4.76 -16.72 -12.51
CA ALA A 91 -4.37 -15.58 -11.72
C ALA A 91 -5.64 -15.19 -10.97
N ALA A 92 -5.82 -15.78 -9.79
CA ALA A 92 -6.80 -15.28 -8.85
C ALA A 92 -6.55 -13.77 -8.73
N ASN A 93 -7.49 -12.99 -9.27
CA ASN A 93 -7.63 -11.57 -9.00
C ASN A 93 -7.86 -11.43 -7.50
N HIS A 94 -6.78 -11.51 -6.73
CA HIS A 94 -6.75 -11.01 -5.38
C HIS A 94 -6.21 -9.60 -5.50
N ASP A 95 -7.11 -8.71 -5.91
CA ASP A 95 -7.04 -7.31 -5.53
C ASP A 95 -7.13 -7.31 -4.01
N TYR A 96 -5.98 -7.43 -3.33
CA TYR A 96 -5.90 -7.32 -1.87
C TYR A 96 -6.14 -5.86 -1.56
N ASP A 97 -7.41 -5.51 -1.45
CA ASP A 97 -7.84 -4.24 -0.90
C ASP A 97 -7.48 -4.20 0.59
N TYR A 98 -6.24 -3.81 0.85
CA TYR A 98 -5.69 -3.60 2.19
C TYR A 98 -6.63 -2.69 3.01
N GLU A 99 -7.23 -1.68 2.38
CA GLU A 99 -8.18 -0.77 3.03
C GLU A 99 -9.45 -1.49 3.46
N SER A 100 -9.95 -2.46 2.69
CA SER A 100 -11.09 -3.30 3.09
C SER A 100 -10.75 -4.19 4.30
N ALA A 101 -9.55 -4.77 4.34
CA ALA A 101 -9.12 -5.62 5.46
C ALA A 101 -8.93 -4.83 6.77
N VAL A 102 -8.42 -3.59 6.69
CA VAL A 102 -8.26 -2.70 7.86
C VAL A 102 -9.62 -2.28 8.41
N LYS A 103 -10.58 -1.88 7.55
CA LYS A 103 -11.93 -1.47 7.96
C LYS A 103 -12.71 -2.55 8.70
N LEU A 104 -12.52 -3.82 8.33
CA LEU A 104 -13.15 -4.97 9.01
C LEU A 104 -12.68 -5.10 10.47
N ASN A 105 -11.38 -4.93 10.73
CA ASN A 105 -10.82 -5.02 12.07
C ASN A 105 -11.20 -3.83 12.96
N ASP A 106 -11.26 -2.62 12.40
CA ASP A 106 -11.70 -1.43 13.13
C ASP A 106 -13.17 -1.54 13.55
N THR A 107 -14.03 -2.02 12.63
CA THR A 107 -15.46 -2.24 12.90
C THR A 107 -15.68 -3.30 13.99
N ALA A 108 -14.90 -4.38 14.01
CA ALA A 108 -14.98 -5.41 15.05
C ALA A 108 -14.57 -4.87 16.43
N THR A 109 -13.55 -4.03 16.47
CA THR A 109 -13.04 -3.42 17.70
C THR A 109 -14.01 -2.40 18.28
N ASP A 110 -14.67 -1.61 17.42
CA ASP A 110 -15.65 -0.60 17.84
C ASP A 110 -16.95 -1.23 18.39
N ASN A 111 -17.40 -2.34 17.78
CA ASN A 111 -18.56 -3.08 18.29
C ASN A 111 -18.29 -3.73 19.65
N LEU A 112 -17.11 -4.33 19.85
CA LEU A 112 -16.73 -4.92 21.13
C LEU A 112 -16.68 -3.87 22.25
N LYS A 113 -16.13 -2.68 21.95
CA LYS A 113 -16.05 -1.57 22.89
C LYS A 113 -17.44 -1.05 23.28
N ARG A 114 -18.35 -0.92 22.31
CA ARG A 114 -19.73 -0.49 22.56
C ARG A 114 -20.51 -1.48 23.43
N GLU A 115 -20.28 -2.79 23.24
CA GLU A 115 -20.90 -3.84 24.06
C GLU A 115 -20.37 -3.82 25.50
N THR A 116 -19.06 -3.64 25.69
CA THR A 116 -18.47 -3.53 27.03
C THR A 116 -18.91 -2.28 27.78
N ASP A 117 -19.07 -1.16 27.08
CA ASP A 117 -19.53 0.10 27.68
C ASP A 117 -21.01 0.03 28.09
N LEU A 118 -21.84 -0.67 27.30
CA LEU A 118 -23.23 -0.93 27.63
C LEU A 118 -23.38 -1.84 28.86
N LEU A 119 -22.58 -2.91 28.93
CA LEU A 119 -22.50 -3.80 30.09
C LEU A 119 -22.05 -3.06 31.36
N ALA A 120 -21.03 -2.21 31.26
CA ALA A 120 -20.55 -1.39 32.38
C ALA A 120 -21.62 -0.41 32.89
N THR A 121 -22.41 0.17 31.97
CA THR A 121 -23.51 1.08 32.30
C THR A 121 -24.64 0.37 33.04
N LEU A 122 -24.98 -0.86 32.61
CA LEU A 122 -26.02 -1.68 33.23
C LEU A 122 -25.61 -2.20 34.62
N LEU A 123 -24.33 -2.53 34.81
CA LEU A 123 -23.80 -3.04 36.07
C LEU A 123 -23.48 -1.93 37.09
N GLY A 124 -23.23 -0.70 36.64
CA GLY A 124 -23.00 0.46 37.51
C GLY A 124 -24.27 1.15 38.02
N SER A 125 -25.45 0.64 37.63
CA SER A 125 -26.76 1.20 37.99
C SER A 125 -27.47 0.44 39.12
N ALA A 126 -26.75 -0.39 39.89
CA ALA A 126 -27.26 -1.16 41.03
C ALA A 126 -26.73 -0.63 42.37
#